data_AF-A0AAD6GYV5-F1
#
_entry.id   AF-A0AAD6GYV5-F1
#
_cell.length_a   1.000
_cell.length_b   1.000
_cell.length_c   1.000
_cell.angle_alpha   90.00
_cell.angle_beta   90.00
_cell.angle_gamma   90.00
#
_symmetry.space_group_name_H-M   'P 1'
#
loop_
_entity.id
_entity.type
_entity.pdbx_description
1 polymer ?
#
loop_
_entity_poly.entity_id
_entity_poly.type
_entity_poly.pdbx_seq_one_letter_code
_entity_poly.pdbx_strand_id
1 'polypeptide(L)'
;MIIQAGIVDSFGLKGGERNGSRNMQALRCHILLTQETGRNLLRELLIFIAAWDLPDDELYFKMMVQIMEAVLRNGLMSHAYSDFGQPKDIISPAQAVVIKILTHIFRAKYSPASVTGSSQNSIPRTPAPLSRVDILTVRYIFTIFRGNIIPETCALIYLQGQIRAERALPEDFPLNLWDMERVYEGVYQFLEFFAVLTENNDWKNLLVKWEIVYDLVTLIKELEASIAKGQLNNLSFGPVPPPPPPRTSSPEIRPASPAPVAVERPYDPTDPDPIDHAGSVDSRPESPPITEDPSEFEWRNLKKLVVLVLSSLVWKCPEVQEQIRRYGGVEAILCCTAFDAHNPYIKEHAVMCLKFLLEGNRENQRLVEELEAREVVKDDGGALERSGYEAIINEAGKLSIKPKDGN
;
A
#
# COMPACT_ATOMS: atom_id res chain seq x y z
N MET A 1 -17.19 -22.14 -9.39
CA MET A 1 -18.05 -22.37 -10.57
C MET A 1 -19.53 -22.50 -10.24
N ILE A 2 -19.97 -23.35 -9.30
CA ILE A 2 -21.41 -23.51 -8.99
C ILE A 2 -22.04 -22.20 -8.47
N ILE A 3 -21.38 -21.52 -7.53
CA ILE A 3 -21.84 -20.22 -7.02
C ILE A 3 -21.97 -19.22 -8.18
N GLN A 4 -20.90 -19.06 -8.96
CA GLN A 4 -20.85 -18.17 -10.13
C GLN A 4 -21.99 -18.45 -11.12
N ALA A 5 -22.26 -19.71 -11.45
CA ALA A 5 -23.36 -20.11 -12.33
C ALA A 5 -24.75 -19.78 -11.75
N GLY A 6 -24.88 -19.74 -10.43
CA GLY A 6 -26.12 -19.41 -9.73
C GLY A 6 -26.40 -17.91 -9.63
N ILE A 7 -25.38 -17.10 -9.35
CA ILE A 7 -25.53 -15.67 -9.02
C ILE A 7 -25.04 -14.69 -10.09
N VAL A 8 -24.30 -15.13 -11.11
CA VAL A 8 -23.83 -14.27 -12.20
C VAL A 8 -24.73 -14.46 -13.42
N ASP A 9 -25.49 -13.44 -13.79
CA ASP A 9 -26.47 -13.51 -14.90
C ASP A 9 -25.86 -13.84 -16.27
N SER A 10 -24.59 -13.49 -16.48
CA SER A 10 -23.88 -13.63 -17.76
C SER A 10 -23.12 -14.94 -17.91
N PHE A 11 -23.19 -15.86 -16.92
CA PHE A 11 -22.37 -17.08 -16.94
C PHE A 11 -22.71 -17.95 -18.16
N GLY A 12 -21.72 -18.15 -19.05
CA GLY A 12 -21.85 -18.92 -20.29
C GLY A 12 -22.44 -18.18 -21.49
N LEU A 13 -22.76 -16.88 -21.38
CA LEU A 13 -23.30 -16.08 -22.49
C LEU A 13 -22.22 -15.18 -23.11
N LYS A 14 -21.92 -15.40 -24.39
CA LYS A 14 -21.07 -14.50 -25.20
C LYS A 14 -21.85 -13.23 -25.58
N GLY A 15 -22.09 -12.35 -24.59
CA GLY A 15 -22.51 -10.97 -24.84
C GLY A 15 -24.01 -10.66 -24.84
N GLY A 16 -24.81 -11.25 -23.94
CA GLY A 16 -26.20 -10.82 -23.74
C GLY A 16 -26.68 -10.99 -22.29
N GLU A 17 -27.33 -9.96 -21.74
CA GLU A 17 -28.05 -10.06 -20.45
C GLU A 17 -29.36 -10.86 -20.67
N ARG A 18 -29.66 -11.82 -19.79
CA ARG A 18 -30.96 -12.53 -19.80
C ARG A 18 -32.07 -11.57 -19.36
N ASN A 19 -32.73 -10.91 -20.32
CA ASN A 19 -33.93 -10.11 -20.07
C ASN A 19 -35.03 -11.00 -19.46
N GLY A 20 -35.24 -10.87 -18.15
CA GLY A 20 -36.16 -11.67 -17.33
C GLY A 20 -35.54 -12.38 -16.11
N SER A 21 -34.19 -12.52 -16.06
CA SER A 21 -33.46 -13.22 -14.98
C SER A 21 -33.11 -12.36 -13.76
N ARG A 22 -33.06 -11.03 -13.91
CA ARG A 22 -32.58 -10.11 -12.86
C ARG A 22 -33.25 -10.31 -11.49
N ASN A 23 -34.56 -10.59 -11.45
CA ASN A 23 -35.25 -10.82 -10.18
C ASN A 23 -34.82 -12.13 -9.52
N MET A 24 -34.63 -13.20 -10.31
CA MET A 24 -34.15 -14.48 -9.79
C MET A 24 -32.68 -14.44 -9.39
N GLN A 25 -31.84 -13.66 -10.10
CA GLN A 25 -30.46 -13.42 -9.71
C GLN A 25 -30.39 -12.69 -8.37
N ALA A 26 -31.12 -11.59 -8.22
CA ALA A 26 -31.19 -10.83 -6.99
C ALA A 26 -31.61 -11.72 -5.81
N LEU A 27 -32.70 -12.49 -5.99
CA LEU A 27 -33.18 -13.42 -4.98
C LEU A 27 -32.11 -14.44 -4.55
N ARG A 28 -31.33 -14.98 -5.50
CA ARG A 28 -30.24 -15.92 -5.19
C ARG A 28 -29.10 -15.26 -4.44
N CYS A 29 -28.72 -14.03 -4.79
CA CYS A 29 -27.74 -13.24 -4.04
C CYS A 29 -28.21 -13.01 -2.59
N HIS A 30 -29.49 -12.64 -2.41
CA HIS A 30 -30.08 -12.48 -1.10
C HIS A 30 -30.09 -13.78 -0.31
N ILE A 31 -30.52 -14.90 -0.89
CA ILE A 31 -30.52 -16.21 -0.21
C ILE A 31 -29.10 -16.60 0.22
N LEU A 32 -28.11 -16.45 -0.66
CA LEU A 32 -26.72 -16.77 -0.38
C LEU A 32 -26.17 -15.99 0.82
N LEU A 33 -26.45 -14.68 0.90
CA LEU A 33 -25.95 -13.83 1.99
C LEU A 33 -26.85 -13.83 3.23
N THR A 34 -28.10 -14.30 3.14
CA THR A 34 -28.97 -14.47 4.31
C THR A 34 -28.63 -15.74 5.08
N GLN A 35 -28.19 -16.79 4.37
CA GLN A 35 -27.76 -18.04 4.99
C GLN A 35 -26.34 -17.94 5.53
N GLU A 36 -26.16 -18.33 6.79
CA GLU A 36 -24.85 -18.35 7.45
C GLU A 36 -23.84 -19.24 6.71
N THR A 37 -24.27 -20.40 6.21
CA THR A 37 -23.44 -21.30 5.41
C THR A 37 -22.96 -20.65 4.12
N GLY A 38 -23.81 -19.86 3.46
CA GLY A 38 -23.46 -19.13 2.24
C GLY A 38 -22.45 -18.02 2.50
N ARG A 39 -22.62 -17.27 3.61
CA ARG A 39 -21.66 -16.25 4.05
C ARG A 39 -20.31 -16.85 4.44
N ASN A 40 -20.31 -17.91 5.26
CA ASN A 40 -19.10 -18.59 5.68
C ASN A 40 -18.35 -19.16 4.48
N LEU A 41 -19.06 -19.79 3.53
CA LEU A 41 -18.44 -20.26 2.30
C LEU A 41 -17.78 -19.11 1.52
N LEU A 42 -18.50 -18.01 1.29
CA LEU A 42 -17.94 -16.83 0.60
C LEU A 42 -16.70 -16.29 1.33
N ARG A 43 -16.75 -16.21 2.66
CA ARG A 43 -15.62 -15.76 3.49
C ARG A 43 -14.39 -16.65 3.28
N GLU A 44 -14.54 -17.97 3.35
CA GLU A 44 -13.42 -18.90 3.16
C GLU A 44 -12.85 -18.84 1.74
N LEU A 45 -13.69 -18.62 0.71
CA LEU A 45 -13.22 -18.40 -0.67
C LEU A 45 -12.40 -17.11 -0.79
N LEU A 46 -12.76 -16.06 -0.06
CA LEU A 46 -11.98 -14.81 -0.01
C LEU A 46 -10.68 -14.98 0.78
N ILE A 47 -10.71 -15.71 1.90
CA ILE A 47 -9.50 -16.06 2.67
C ILE A 47 -8.53 -16.86 1.82
N PHE A 48 -9.02 -17.76 0.97
CA PHE A 48 -8.18 -18.49 0.02
C PHE A 48 -7.42 -17.54 -0.94
N ILE A 49 -8.06 -16.47 -1.42
CA ILE A 49 -7.38 -15.45 -2.23
C ILE A 49 -6.26 -14.78 -1.43
N ALA A 50 -6.55 -14.39 -0.19
CA ALA A 50 -5.58 -13.72 0.67
C ALA A 50 -4.39 -14.62 1.01
N ALA A 51 -4.65 -15.86 1.42
CA ALA A 51 -3.62 -16.79 1.89
C ALA A 51 -2.62 -17.20 0.80
N TRP A 52 -3.02 -17.16 -0.46
CA TRP A 52 -2.18 -17.52 -1.60
C TRP A 52 -1.68 -16.31 -2.40
N ASP A 53 -1.98 -15.09 -1.93
CA ASP A 53 -1.78 -13.83 -2.67
C ASP A 53 -2.08 -13.97 -4.17
N LEU A 54 -3.29 -14.48 -4.46
CA LEU A 54 -3.67 -14.80 -5.82
C LEU A 54 -3.65 -13.54 -6.70
N PRO A 55 -2.91 -13.54 -7.81
CA PRO A 55 -2.81 -12.38 -8.70
C PRO A 55 -4.11 -12.18 -9.49
N ASP A 56 -4.30 -10.95 -9.97
CA ASP A 56 -5.56 -10.50 -10.57
C ASP A 56 -5.90 -11.24 -11.89
N ASP A 57 -4.91 -11.81 -12.56
CA ASP A 57 -5.07 -12.53 -13.81
C ASP A 57 -5.49 -14.00 -13.64
N GLU A 58 -5.43 -14.53 -12.41
CA GLU A 58 -5.85 -15.90 -12.12
C GLU A 58 -7.35 -16.11 -12.29
N LEU A 59 -7.71 -17.31 -12.77
CA LEU A 59 -9.10 -17.65 -13.05
C LEU A 59 -9.99 -17.53 -11.80
N TYR A 60 -9.45 -17.94 -10.65
CA TYR A 60 -10.16 -17.92 -9.38
C TYR A 60 -10.48 -16.49 -8.94
N PHE A 61 -9.51 -15.58 -9.02
CA PHE A 61 -9.71 -14.16 -8.72
C PHE A 61 -10.76 -13.55 -9.66
N LYS A 62 -10.64 -13.76 -10.97
CA LYS A 62 -11.61 -13.30 -11.97
C LYS A 62 -13.03 -13.80 -11.70
N MET A 63 -13.18 -15.05 -11.27
CA MET A 63 -14.47 -15.61 -10.85
C MET A 63 -15.02 -14.88 -9.61
N MET A 64 -14.17 -14.63 -8.61
CA MET A 64 -14.58 -13.92 -7.40
C MET A 64 -14.95 -12.46 -7.67
N VAL A 65 -14.26 -11.78 -8.59
CA VAL A 65 -14.65 -10.45 -9.08
C VAL A 65 -16.09 -10.47 -9.62
N GLN A 66 -16.43 -11.44 -10.47
CA GLN A 66 -17.80 -11.53 -11.02
C GLN A 66 -18.86 -11.81 -9.96
N ILE A 67 -18.54 -12.68 -9.00
CA ILE A 67 -19.43 -13.00 -7.85
C ILE A 67 -19.67 -11.75 -7.01
N MET A 68 -18.60 -11.06 -6.62
CA MET A 68 -18.68 -9.86 -5.78
C MET A 68 -19.29 -8.66 -6.54
N GLU A 69 -19.12 -8.58 -7.86
CA GLU A 69 -19.82 -7.60 -8.68
C GLU A 69 -21.34 -7.85 -8.69
N ALA A 70 -21.79 -9.11 -8.74
CA ALA A 70 -23.20 -9.44 -8.59
C ALA A 70 -23.75 -9.05 -7.20
N VAL A 71 -22.97 -9.28 -6.14
CA VAL A 71 -23.30 -8.84 -4.76
C VAL A 71 -23.40 -7.31 -4.69
N LEU A 72 -22.44 -6.60 -5.30
CA LEU A 72 -22.42 -5.14 -5.37
C LEU A 72 -23.66 -4.60 -6.09
N ARG A 73 -23.99 -5.10 -7.28
CA ARG A 73 -25.15 -4.64 -8.08
C ARG A 73 -26.48 -4.79 -7.33
N ASN A 74 -26.58 -5.76 -6.43
CA ASN A 74 -27.76 -5.99 -5.60
C ASN A 74 -27.78 -5.20 -4.27
N GLY A 75 -26.79 -4.34 -4.04
CA GLY A 75 -26.72 -3.50 -2.83
C GLY A 75 -26.40 -4.28 -1.55
N LEU A 76 -25.81 -5.47 -1.68
CA LEU A 76 -25.50 -6.37 -0.57
C LEU A 76 -24.05 -6.27 -0.08
N MET A 77 -23.24 -5.42 -0.71
CA MET A 77 -21.80 -5.33 -0.41
C MET A 77 -21.50 -4.89 1.03
N SER A 78 -22.18 -3.86 1.54
CA SER A 78 -21.97 -3.38 2.92
C SER A 78 -22.30 -4.45 3.96
N HIS A 79 -23.39 -5.19 3.75
CA HIS A 79 -23.77 -6.32 4.61
C HIS A 79 -22.74 -7.44 4.56
N ALA A 80 -22.35 -7.86 3.35
CA ALA A 80 -21.32 -8.88 3.16
C ALA A 80 -19.99 -8.48 3.81
N TYR A 81 -19.54 -7.23 3.61
CA TYR A 81 -18.30 -6.72 4.20
C TYR A 81 -18.33 -6.72 5.73
N SER A 82 -19.46 -6.36 6.35
CA SER A 82 -19.64 -6.44 7.80
C SER A 82 -19.50 -7.88 8.31
N ASP A 83 -20.18 -8.81 7.64
CA ASP A 83 -20.23 -10.21 8.08
C ASP A 83 -18.93 -10.99 7.82
N PHE A 84 -18.08 -10.51 6.92
CA PHE A 84 -16.77 -11.11 6.67
C PHE A 84 -15.71 -10.70 7.70
N GLY A 85 -15.98 -9.67 8.52
CA GLY A 85 -15.09 -9.26 9.59
C GLY A 85 -15.04 -10.26 10.75
N GLN A 86 -13.98 -10.15 11.56
CA GLN A 86 -13.87 -10.87 12.83
C GLN A 86 -13.69 -9.85 13.96
N PRO A 87 -14.33 -10.02 15.14
CA PRO A 87 -14.27 -9.03 16.22
C PRO A 87 -12.87 -8.73 16.77
N LYS A 88 -11.90 -9.63 16.57
CA LYS A 88 -10.51 -9.47 17.02
C LYS A 88 -9.62 -8.76 16.00
N ASP A 89 -10.03 -8.75 14.74
CA ASP A 89 -9.22 -8.23 13.65
C ASP A 89 -9.59 -6.76 13.44
N ILE A 90 -8.60 -5.87 13.32
CA ILE A 90 -8.82 -4.51 12.80
C ILE A 90 -9.38 -4.63 11.37
N ILE A 91 -8.79 -5.53 10.59
CA ILE A 91 -9.26 -5.92 9.27
C ILE A 91 -8.97 -7.39 9.02
N SER A 92 -10.03 -8.15 8.70
CA SER A 92 -9.87 -9.56 8.37
C SER A 92 -9.29 -9.75 6.95
N PRO A 93 -8.61 -10.88 6.66
CA PRO A 93 -8.12 -11.17 5.32
C PRO A 93 -9.22 -11.15 4.25
N ALA A 94 -10.42 -11.64 4.59
CA ALA A 94 -11.56 -11.60 3.69
C ALA A 94 -11.98 -10.16 3.35
N GLN A 95 -12.02 -9.26 4.33
CA GLN A 95 -12.34 -7.85 4.12
C GLN A 95 -11.29 -7.15 3.26
N ALA A 96 -10.00 -7.39 3.48
CA ALA A 96 -8.93 -6.85 2.65
C ALA A 96 -9.10 -7.26 1.18
N VAL A 97 -9.43 -8.54 0.91
CA VAL A 97 -9.72 -9.02 -0.45
C VAL A 97 -10.98 -8.40 -1.02
N VAL A 98 -12.03 -8.14 -0.23
CA VAL A 98 -13.20 -7.39 -0.72
C VAL A 98 -12.80 -6.01 -1.20
N ILE A 99 -11.93 -5.29 -0.47
CA ILE A 99 -11.42 -3.99 -0.92
C ILE A 99 -10.61 -4.15 -2.22
N LYS A 100 -9.69 -5.12 -2.31
CA LYS A 100 -8.94 -5.43 -3.54
C LYS A 100 -9.86 -5.67 -4.74
N ILE A 101 -10.92 -6.47 -4.56
CA ILE A 101 -11.92 -6.74 -5.60
C ILE A 101 -12.71 -5.48 -5.96
N LEU A 102 -13.11 -4.66 -4.98
CA LEU A 102 -13.77 -3.38 -5.22
C LEU A 102 -12.87 -2.43 -6.01
N THR A 103 -11.57 -2.37 -5.70
CA THR A 103 -10.55 -1.63 -6.47
C THR A 103 -10.57 -2.07 -7.93
N HIS A 104 -10.54 -3.37 -8.20
CA HIS A 104 -10.59 -3.89 -9.56
C HIS A 104 -11.92 -3.54 -10.28
N ILE A 105 -13.07 -3.70 -9.61
CA ILE A 105 -14.39 -3.37 -10.17
C ILE A 105 -14.50 -1.87 -10.49
N PHE A 106 -14.09 -1.00 -9.56
CA PHE A 106 -14.23 0.44 -9.72
C PHE A 106 -13.24 1.01 -10.73
N ARG A 107 -12.01 0.46 -10.80
CA ARG A 107 -11.05 0.78 -11.85
C ARG A 107 -11.64 0.49 -13.23
N ALA A 108 -12.24 -0.69 -13.42
CA ALA A 108 -12.88 -1.05 -14.69
C ALA A 108 -14.10 -0.18 -15.04
N LYS A 109 -14.86 0.30 -14.03
CA LYS A 109 -16.10 1.08 -14.23
C LYS A 109 -15.86 2.58 -14.44
N TYR A 110 -14.89 3.16 -13.72
CA TYR A 110 -14.78 4.61 -13.55
C TYR A 110 -13.45 5.21 -14.01
N SER A 111 -12.39 4.41 -14.12
CA SER A 111 -11.10 4.93 -14.59
C SER A 111 -11.16 5.30 -16.07
N PRO A 112 -10.49 6.39 -16.49
CA PRO A 112 -10.39 6.74 -17.90
C PRO A 112 -9.69 5.66 -18.73
N ALA A 113 -10.08 5.53 -20.01
CA ALA A 113 -9.49 4.56 -20.93
C ALA A 113 -7.96 4.71 -21.11
N SER A 114 -7.42 5.90 -20.85
CA SER A 114 -5.98 6.19 -20.86
C SER A 114 -5.21 5.49 -19.75
N VAL A 115 -5.87 5.18 -18.63
CA VAL A 115 -5.27 4.51 -17.47
C VAL A 115 -5.40 2.99 -17.58
N THR A 116 -6.49 2.48 -18.17
CA THR A 116 -6.77 1.04 -18.26
C THR A 116 -6.06 0.32 -19.42
N GLY A 117 -5.14 0.99 -20.14
CA GLY A 117 -4.30 0.38 -21.18
C GLY A 117 -5.06 -0.18 -22.40
N SER A 118 -6.35 0.12 -22.55
CA SER A 118 -7.20 -0.45 -23.60
C SER A 118 -7.07 0.34 -24.91
N SER A 119 -5.91 0.22 -25.58
CA SER A 119 -5.65 0.78 -26.91
C SER A 119 -6.29 -0.02 -28.06
N GLN A 120 -7.07 -1.08 -27.76
CA GLN A 120 -7.61 -2.01 -28.76
C GLN A 120 -9.06 -1.78 -29.19
N ASN A 121 -9.75 -0.75 -28.72
CA ASN A 121 -11.08 -0.41 -29.24
C ASN A 121 -11.19 1.09 -29.54
N SER A 122 -11.50 1.40 -30.81
CA SER A 122 -11.59 2.73 -31.42
C SER A 122 -12.76 3.60 -30.94
N ILE A 123 -13.33 3.32 -29.76
CA ILE A 123 -14.42 4.08 -29.16
C ILE A 123 -13.93 4.60 -27.80
N PRO A 124 -13.86 5.92 -27.57
CA PRO A 124 -13.53 6.46 -26.26
C PRO A 124 -14.58 5.99 -25.25
N ARG A 125 -14.21 5.06 -24.35
CA ARG A 125 -15.08 4.65 -23.24
C ARG A 125 -15.24 5.83 -22.30
N THR A 126 -16.43 6.41 -22.27
CA THR A 126 -16.81 7.41 -21.28
C THR A 126 -16.99 6.71 -19.93
N PRO A 127 -16.41 7.21 -18.83
CA PRO A 127 -16.65 6.66 -17.50
C PRO A 127 -18.15 6.56 -17.19
N ALA A 128 -18.57 5.48 -16.54
CA ALA A 128 -19.97 5.30 -16.16
C ALA A 128 -20.41 6.36 -15.14
N PRO A 129 -21.69 6.82 -15.16
CA PRO A 129 -22.20 7.69 -14.10
C PRO A 129 -22.21 6.95 -12.76
N LEU A 130 -22.09 7.71 -11.66
CA LEU A 130 -22.13 7.13 -10.31
C LEU A 130 -23.52 6.57 -10.01
N SER A 131 -23.58 5.29 -9.60
CA SER A 131 -24.84 4.68 -9.16
C SER A 131 -25.05 4.91 -7.67
N ARG A 132 -26.32 4.95 -7.24
CA ARG A 132 -26.68 5.06 -5.82
C ARG A 132 -26.06 3.93 -4.98
N VAL A 133 -26.02 2.72 -5.53
CA VAL A 133 -25.50 1.55 -4.82
C VAL A 133 -23.99 1.66 -4.61
N ASP A 134 -23.27 2.12 -5.63
CA ASP A 134 -21.83 2.35 -5.53
C ASP A 134 -21.54 3.45 -4.49
N ILE A 135 -22.25 4.58 -4.53
CA ILE A 135 -22.08 5.68 -3.55
C ILE A 135 -22.31 5.20 -2.11
N LEU A 136 -23.38 4.45 -1.86
CA LEU A 136 -23.67 3.94 -0.53
C LEU A 136 -22.62 2.93 -0.06
N THR A 137 -22.12 2.09 -0.98
CA THR A 137 -21.05 1.13 -0.67
C THR A 137 -19.76 1.86 -0.30
N VAL A 138 -19.29 2.80 -1.13
CA VAL A 138 -18.07 3.56 -0.86
C VAL A 138 -18.20 4.37 0.43
N ARG A 139 -19.36 5.00 0.67
CA ARG A 139 -19.61 5.74 1.90
C ARG A 139 -19.54 4.83 3.15
N TYR A 140 -20.07 3.61 3.05
CA TYR A 140 -19.95 2.63 4.13
C TYR A 140 -18.49 2.24 4.37
N ILE A 141 -17.75 1.86 3.32
CA ILE A 141 -16.32 1.52 3.39
C ILE A 141 -15.51 2.67 3.98
N PHE A 142 -15.79 3.90 3.55
CA PHE A 142 -15.18 5.11 4.10
C PHE A 142 -15.48 5.32 5.58
N THR A 143 -16.71 5.03 6.02
CA THR A 143 -17.09 5.11 7.44
C THR A 143 -16.29 4.11 8.28
N ILE A 144 -16.07 2.89 7.77
CA ILE A 144 -15.21 1.90 8.43
C ILE A 144 -13.75 2.34 8.45
N PHE A 145 -13.25 2.88 7.33
CA PHE A 145 -11.88 3.39 7.24
C PHE A 145 -11.60 4.46 8.32
N ARG A 146 -12.48 5.46 8.41
CA ARG A 146 -12.36 6.55 9.38
C ARG A 146 -12.65 6.14 10.82
N GLY A 147 -13.68 5.32 11.02
CA GLY A 147 -14.19 5.01 12.35
C GLY A 147 -13.45 3.88 13.05
N ASN A 148 -12.73 3.03 12.31
CA ASN A 148 -12.07 1.85 12.83
C ASN A 148 -10.61 1.76 12.33
N ILE A 149 -10.41 1.66 11.01
CA ILE A 149 -9.08 1.32 10.46
C ILE A 149 -8.02 2.38 10.82
N ILE A 150 -8.30 3.66 10.60
CA ILE A 150 -7.33 4.74 10.85
C ILE A 150 -7.02 4.91 12.34
N PRO A 151 -8.01 5.02 13.25
CA PRO A 151 -7.74 5.11 14.69
C PRO A 151 -6.88 3.96 15.21
N GLU A 152 -7.23 2.71 14.89
CA GLU A 152 -6.49 1.55 15.42
C GLU A 152 -5.10 1.41 14.80
N THR A 153 -4.95 1.71 13.50
CA THR A 153 -3.64 1.74 12.85
C THR A 153 -2.75 2.82 13.48
N CYS A 154 -3.29 4.02 13.70
CA CYS A 154 -2.54 5.10 14.34
C CYS A 154 -2.19 4.77 15.80
N ALA A 155 -3.06 4.09 16.54
CA ALA A 155 -2.78 3.66 17.90
C ALA A 155 -1.60 2.66 17.97
N LEU A 156 -1.54 1.72 17.03
CA LEU A 156 -0.40 0.79 16.91
C LEU A 156 0.89 1.53 16.58
N ILE A 157 0.86 2.41 15.57
CA ILE A 157 2.02 3.21 15.16
C ILE A 157 2.50 4.11 16.32
N TYR A 158 1.57 4.77 17.01
CA TYR A 158 1.86 5.59 18.19
C TYR A 158 2.56 4.77 19.28
N LEU A 159 2.06 3.56 19.56
CA LEU A 159 2.67 2.68 20.55
C LEU A 159 4.10 2.29 20.15
N GLN A 160 4.38 2.02 18.86
CA GLN A 160 5.74 1.81 18.37
C GLN A 160 6.64 3.03 18.65
N GLY A 161 6.11 4.24 18.43
CA GLY A 161 6.83 5.49 18.74
C GLY A 161 7.15 5.63 20.23
N GLN A 162 6.24 5.20 21.11
CA GLN A 162 6.42 5.26 22.56
C GLN A 162 7.40 4.19 23.08
N ILE A 163 7.37 2.99 22.50
CA ILE A 163 8.36 1.93 22.77
C ILE A 163 9.76 2.42 22.37
N ARG A 164 9.88 3.02 21.17
CA ARG A 164 11.13 3.62 20.69
C ARG A 164 11.64 4.76 21.58
N ALA A 165 10.74 5.47 22.25
CA ALA A 165 11.07 6.53 23.20
C ALA A 165 11.32 6.00 24.63
N GLU A 166 11.39 4.68 24.82
CA GLU A 166 11.57 3.99 26.11
C GLU A 166 10.48 4.33 27.15
N ARG A 167 9.28 4.69 26.69
CA ARG A 167 8.12 5.01 27.54
C ARG A 167 7.14 3.86 27.71
N ALA A 168 7.30 2.80 26.93
CA ALA A 168 6.52 1.56 26.97
C ALA A 168 7.46 0.38 26.65
N LEU A 169 7.09 -0.83 27.05
CA LEU A 169 7.88 -2.02 26.77
C LEU A 169 7.41 -2.67 25.46
N PRO A 170 8.31 -3.30 24.67
CA PRO A 170 7.90 -4.07 23.50
C PRO A 170 6.90 -5.19 23.82
N GLU A 171 7.00 -5.78 25.02
CA GLU A 171 6.09 -6.82 25.52
C GLU A 171 4.63 -6.32 25.69
N ASP A 172 4.42 -5.00 25.80
CA ASP A 172 3.10 -4.39 25.89
C ASP A 172 2.42 -4.28 24.51
N PHE A 173 3.13 -4.61 23.43
CA PHE A 173 2.59 -4.50 22.08
C PHE A 173 1.49 -5.56 21.84
N PRO A 174 0.28 -5.16 21.41
CA PRO A 174 -0.91 -6.02 21.49
C PRO A 174 -1.02 -7.07 20.37
N LEU A 175 -0.18 -6.98 19.34
CA LEU A 175 -0.26 -7.81 18.13
C LEU A 175 1.04 -8.59 17.90
N ASN A 176 0.92 -9.76 17.29
CA ASN A 176 2.06 -10.48 16.73
C ASN A 176 2.38 -9.98 15.30
N LEU A 177 3.49 -10.44 14.72
CA LEU A 177 3.94 -10.01 13.39
C LEU A 177 2.95 -10.35 12.27
N TRP A 178 2.32 -11.53 12.32
CA TRP A 178 1.32 -11.95 11.33
C TRP A 178 0.09 -11.04 11.34
N ASP A 179 -0.37 -10.63 12.52
CA ASP A 179 -1.49 -9.70 12.64
C ASP A 179 -1.09 -8.29 12.19
N MET A 180 0.16 -7.86 12.44
CA MET A 180 0.71 -6.62 11.89
C MET A 180 0.73 -6.62 10.35
N GLU A 181 1.18 -7.70 9.73
CA GLU A 181 1.16 -7.86 8.26
C GLU A 181 -0.27 -7.75 7.70
N ARG A 182 -1.26 -8.36 8.37
CA ARG A 182 -2.66 -8.25 7.94
C ARG A 182 -3.20 -6.83 8.04
N VAL A 183 -2.87 -6.11 9.12
CA VAL A 183 -3.25 -4.70 9.27
C VAL A 183 -2.62 -3.87 8.16
N TYR A 184 -1.31 -4.04 7.93
CA TYR A 184 -0.59 -3.37 6.85
C TYR A 184 -1.21 -3.63 5.48
N GLU A 185 -1.41 -4.88 5.10
CA GLU A 185 -2.03 -5.26 3.82
C GLU A 185 -3.42 -4.65 3.69
N GLY A 186 -4.22 -4.72 4.75
CA GLY A 186 -5.55 -4.13 4.77
C GLY A 186 -5.54 -2.62 4.53
N VAL A 187 -4.71 -1.87 5.26
CA VAL A 187 -4.56 -0.41 5.07
C VAL A 187 -4.08 -0.11 3.65
N TYR A 188 -3.13 -0.89 3.12
CA TYR A 188 -2.63 -0.75 1.76
C TYR A 188 -3.76 -0.88 0.73
N GLN A 189 -4.62 -1.92 0.86
CA GLN A 189 -5.76 -2.12 -0.03
C GLN A 189 -6.74 -0.94 0.00
N PHE A 190 -7.01 -0.37 1.18
CA PHE A 190 -7.85 0.83 1.32
C PHE A 190 -7.26 2.03 0.58
N LEU A 191 -5.96 2.27 0.74
CA LEU A 191 -5.30 3.39 0.07
C LEU A 191 -5.24 3.20 -1.44
N GLU A 192 -5.01 1.98 -1.93
CA GLU A 192 -5.10 1.67 -3.37
C GLU A 192 -6.52 1.91 -3.90
N PHE A 193 -7.54 1.49 -3.15
CA PHE A 193 -8.93 1.74 -3.50
C PHE A 193 -9.21 3.24 -3.64
N PHE A 194 -8.80 4.05 -2.66
CA PHE A 194 -8.96 5.50 -2.75
C PHE A 194 -8.15 6.10 -3.90
N ALA A 195 -6.94 5.62 -4.17
CA ALA A 195 -6.15 6.06 -5.32
C ALA A 195 -6.94 5.90 -6.63
N VAL A 196 -7.56 4.73 -6.85
CA VAL A 196 -8.42 4.48 -8.02
C VAL A 196 -9.62 5.43 -8.06
N LEU A 197 -10.28 5.66 -6.93
CA LEU A 197 -11.42 6.59 -6.87
C LEU A 197 -11.02 8.03 -7.26
N THR A 198 -9.78 8.45 -6.96
CA THR A 198 -9.32 9.80 -7.33
C THR A 198 -9.14 10.00 -8.84
N GLU A 199 -9.07 8.93 -9.64
CA GLU A 199 -8.96 9.01 -11.11
C GLU A 199 -10.24 9.50 -11.78
N ASN A 200 -11.37 9.45 -11.07
CA ASN A 200 -12.67 9.93 -11.52
C ASN A 200 -13.06 11.20 -10.76
N ASN A 201 -13.44 12.26 -11.50
CA ASN A 201 -13.73 13.57 -10.90
C ASN A 201 -14.95 13.55 -9.96
N ASP A 202 -16.00 12.76 -10.26
CA ASP A 202 -17.19 12.71 -9.41
C ASP A 202 -16.86 12.05 -8.06
N TRP A 203 -16.10 10.95 -8.10
CA TRP A 203 -15.59 10.30 -6.89
C TRP A 203 -14.63 11.18 -6.11
N LYS A 204 -13.66 11.81 -6.79
CA LYS A 204 -12.76 12.79 -6.18
C LYS A 204 -13.54 13.87 -5.44
N ASN A 205 -14.56 14.46 -6.06
CA ASN A 205 -15.40 15.49 -5.43
C ASN A 205 -16.14 14.99 -4.19
N LEU A 206 -16.61 13.72 -4.19
CA LEU A 206 -17.22 13.12 -3.00
C LEU A 206 -16.21 12.91 -1.88
N LEU A 207 -15.02 12.40 -2.19
CA LEU A 207 -13.95 12.18 -1.21
C LEU A 207 -13.49 13.48 -0.55
N VAL A 208 -13.38 14.56 -1.33
CA VAL A 208 -13.05 15.91 -0.83
C VAL A 208 -14.13 16.42 0.12
N LYS A 209 -15.42 16.29 -0.26
CA LYS A 209 -16.55 16.68 0.60
C LYS A 209 -16.65 15.86 1.87
N TRP A 210 -16.21 14.61 1.84
CA TRP A 210 -16.13 13.75 3.02
C TRP A 210 -14.87 13.99 3.85
N GLU A 211 -13.98 14.89 3.41
CA GLU A 211 -12.73 15.27 4.05
C GLU A 211 -11.78 14.09 4.30
N ILE A 212 -11.64 13.17 3.32
CA ILE A 212 -10.66 12.07 3.45
C ILE A 212 -9.24 12.56 3.74
N VAL A 213 -8.94 13.81 3.37
CA VAL A 213 -7.68 14.49 3.64
C VAL A 213 -7.33 14.46 5.13
N TYR A 214 -8.31 14.63 6.03
CA TYR A 214 -8.09 14.56 7.47
C TYR A 214 -7.48 13.22 7.89
N ASP A 215 -8.05 12.12 7.39
CA ASP A 215 -7.63 10.76 7.75
C ASP A 215 -6.23 10.45 7.20
N LEU A 216 -5.97 10.86 5.95
CA LEU A 216 -4.66 10.69 5.30
C LEU A 216 -3.56 11.53 5.95
N VAL A 217 -3.87 12.79 6.31
CA VAL A 217 -2.93 13.67 7.02
C VAL A 217 -2.67 13.16 8.44
N THR A 218 -3.66 12.60 9.12
CA THR A 218 -3.48 11.98 10.44
C THR A 218 -2.52 10.79 10.34
N LEU A 219 -2.74 9.89 9.37
CA LEU A 219 -1.88 8.72 9.18
C LEU A 219 -0.43 9.10 8.84
N ILE A 220 -0.20 10.05 7.94
CA ILE A 220 1.17 10.44 7.56
C ILE A 220 1.90 11.14 8.71
N LYS A 221 1.21 11.96 9.52
CA LYS A 221 1.79 12.60 10.69
C LYS A 221 2.22 11.57 11.73
N GLU A 222 1.38 10.57 11.98
CA GLU A 222 1.69 9.51 12.94
C GLU A 222 2.85 8.64 12.46
N LEU A 223 2.87 8.28 11.16
CA LEU A 223 3.99 7.55 10.55
C LEU A 223 5.31 8.34 10.62
N GLU A 224 5.31 9.65 10.35
CA GLU A 224 6.51 10.48 10.43
C GLU A 224 7.00 10.69 11.86
N ALA A 225 6.09 10.80 12.83
CA ALA A 225 6.45 10.99 14.23
C ALA A 225 7.01 9.70 14.87
N SER A 226 6.38 8.56 14.58
CA SER A 226 6.56 7.35 15.38
C SER A 226 7.40 6.27 14.70
N ILE A 227 7.45 6.20 13.36
CA ILE A 227 8.26 5.20 12.63
C ILE A 227 9.63 5.78 12.26
N ALA A 228 10.69 5.00 12.47
CA ALA A 228 12.05 5.43 12.13
C ALA A 228 12.26 5.43 10.61
N LYS A 229 12.97 6.45 10.09
CA LYS A 229 13.35 6.50 8.68
C LYS A 229 14.41 5.43 8.40
N GLY A 230 14.23 4.68 7.32
CA GLY A 230 15.17 3.66 6.90
C GLY A 230 16.52 4.28 6.53
N GLN A 231 17.60 3.66 7.01
CA GLN A 231 18.96 4.14 6.75
C GLN A 231 19.50 3.63 5.41
N LEU A 232 20.48 4.34 4.84
CA LEU A 232 21.12 3.96 3.56
C LEU A 232 21.74 2.55 3.62
N ASN A 233 22.27 2.17 4.79
CA ASN A 233 22.90 0.87 5.01
C ASN A 233 21.91 -0.31 4.92
N ASN A 234 20.60 -0.06 5.09
CA ASN A 234 19.56 -1.09 4.99
C ASN A 234 19.20 -1.41 3.53
N LEU A 235 19.72 -0.66 2.55
CA LEU A 235 19.56 -0.99 1.15
C LEU A 235 20.58 -2.08 0.76
N SER A 236 20.21 -3.35 0.96
CA SER A 236 20.93 -4.46 0.34
C SER A 236 20.72 -4.44 -1.17
N PHE A 237 21.65 -3.80 -1.88
CA PHE A 237 21.88 -4.14 -3.28
C PHE A 237 22.42 -5.57 -3.30
N GLY A 238 21.65 -6.51 -3.85
CA GLY A 238 22.04 -7.93 -3.90
C GLY A 238 23.47 -8.13 -4.43
N PRO A 239 24.12 -9.26 -4.09
CA PRO A 239 25.53 -9.46 -4.40
C PRO A 239 25.81 -9.25 -5.90
N VAL A 240 26.76 -8.36 -6.19
CA VAL A 240 27.27 -8.14 -7.54
C VAL A 240 27.79 -9.49 -8.07
N PRO A 241 27.32 -9.99 -9.23
CA PRO A 241 27.83 -11.22 -9.80
C PRO A 241 29.35 -11.10 -9.98
N PRO A 242 30.15 -12.12 -9.61
CA PRO A 242 31.58 -12.08 -9.82
C PRO A 242 31.89 -11.90 -11.32
N PRO A 243 32.92 -11.13 -11.67
CA PRO A 243 33.29 -10.93 -13.07
C PRO A 243 33.65 -12.29 -13.72
N PRO A 244 33.28 -12.51 -14.99
CA PRO A 244 33.57 -13.77 -15.66
C PRO A 244 35.08 -14.00 -15.74
N PRO A 245 35.56 -15.25 -15.59
CA PRO A 245 36.98 -15.56 -15.65
C PRO A 245 37.56 -15.25 -17.05
N PRO A 246 38.82 -14.82 -17.13
CA PRO A 246 39.47 -14.51 -18.40
C PRO A 246 39.58 -15.76 -19.26
N ARG A 247 39.06 -15.68 -20.49
CA ARG A 247 39.13 -16.76 -21.49
C ARG A 247 40.57 -16.93 -21.98
N THR A 248 41.28 -17.92 -21.46
CA THR A 248 42.53 -18.41 -22.07
C THR A 248 42.19 -19.24 -23.30
N SER A 249 42.59 -18.76 -24.47
CA SER A 249 42.48 -19.46 -25.75
C SER A 249 43.44 -20.64 -25.82
N SER A 250 42.93 -21.84 -26.03
CA SER A 250 43.71 -23.00 -26.49
C SER A 250 42.92 -23.74 -27.57
N PRO A 251 43.50 -24.07 -28.73
CA PRO A 251 42.77 -24.65 -29.85
C PRO A 251 42.91 -26.17 -29.85
N GLU A 252 41.84 -26.90 -29.50
CA GLU A 252 41.74 -28.32 -29.86
C GLU A 252 40.34 -28.65 -30.40
N ILE A 253 40.36 -29.28 -31.57
CA ILE A 253 39.24 -29.66 -32.41
C ILE A 253 38.72 -31.02 -31.92
N ARG A 254 37.44 -31.10 -31.51
CA ARG A 254 36.68 -32.36 -31.44
C ARG A 254 35.23 -32.12 -31.92
N PRO A 255 34.60 -33.07 -32.63
CA PRO A 255 33.26 -32.89 -33.18
C PRO A 255 32.15 -33.31 -32.20
N ALA A 256 31.05 -32.54 -32.24
CA ALA A 256 29.65 -32.85 -31.95
C ALA A 256 29.22 -33.61 -30.67
N SER A 257 28.50 -32.92 -29.77
CA SER A 257 27.20 -33.35 -29.22
C SER A 257 26.49 -32.15 -28.53
N PRO A 258 25.14 -32.01 -28.61
CA PRO A 258 24.42 -30.97 -27.89
C PRO A 258 24.45 -31.24 -26.38
N ALA A 259 24.69 -30.19 -25.60
CA ALA A 259 24.70 -30.25 -24.14
C ALA A 259 23.37 -30.81 -23.59
N PRO A 260 23.38 -31.72 -22.60
CA PRO A 260 22.16 -32.23 -22.03
C PRO A 260 21.49 -31.12 -21.22
N VAL A 261 20.28 -30.75 -21.65
CA VAL A 261 19.35 -29.93 -20.87
C VAL A 261 19.01 -30.74 -19.61
N ALA A 262 19.33 -30.21 -18.43
CA ALA A 262 18.93 -30.78 -17.15
C ALA A 262 17.40 -30.69 -17.03
N VAL A 263 16.72 -31.74 -17.46
CA VAL A 263 15.32 -32.00 -17.14
C VAL A 263 15.36 -32.90 -15.92
N GLU A 264 15.02 -32.36 -14.74
CA GLU A 264 14.77 -33.19 -13.57
C GLU A 264 13.65 -34.19 -13.92
N ARG A 265 13.99 -35.47 -13.90
CA ARG A 265 13.04 -36.58 -14.02
C ARG A 265 12.94 -37.22 -12.64
N PRO A 266 11.88 -36.93 -11.86
CA PRO A 266 11.65 -37.63 -10.61
C PRO A 266 11.35 -39.10 -10.92
N TYR A 267 12.09 -40.01 -10.29
CA TYR A 267 12.02 -41.48 -10.36
C TYR A 267 12.77 -42.15 -11.52
N ASP A 268 14.10 -42.27 -11.37
CA ASP A 268 14.88 -43.35 -11.98
C ASP A 268 15.25 -44.38 -10.88
N PRO A 269 14.82 -45.65 -10.94
CA PRO A 269 15.00 -46.62 -9.85
C PRO A 269 16.40 -47.24 -9.77
N THR A 270 17.38 -46.71 -10.50
CA THR A 270 18.77 -47.21 -10.53
C THR A 270 19.81 -46.28 -9.92
N ASP A 271 19.39 -45.18 -9.29
CA ASP A 271 20.32 -44.29 -8.58
C ASP A 271 20.63 -44.86 -7.17
N PRO A 272 21.89 -45.14 -6.82
CA PRO A 272 22.24 -45.63 -5.49
C PRO A 272 22.05 -44.52 -4.44
N ASP A 273 21.33 -44.83 -3.36
CA ASP A 273 21.08 -43.92 -2.24
C ASP A 273 22.41 -43.32 -1.70
N PRO A 274 22.52 -42.00 -1.53
CA PRO A 274 23.73 -41.38 -0.99
C PRO A 274 23.87 -41.71 0.50
N ILE A 275 25.04 -42.24 0.84
CA ILE A 275 25.47 -42.60 2.19
C ILE A 275 25.57 -41.34 3.06
N ASP A 276 24.87 -41.33 4.21
CA ASP A 276 24.91 -40.29 5.22
C ASP A 276 26.32 -40.14 5.83
N HIS A 277 27.12 -39.22 5.29
CA HIS A 277 28.31 -38.71 5.98
C HIS A 277 27.90 -37.60 6.97
N ALA A 278 27.51 -38.02 8.17
CA ALA A 278 27.38 -37.14 9.33
C ALA A 278 28.76 -36.56 9.70
N GLY A 279 29.02 -35.30 9.33
CA GLY A 279 30.25 -34.61 9.75
C GLY A 279 30.67 -33.42 8.91
N SER A 280 29.81 -32.42 8.71
CA SER A 280 30.24 -31.05 8.36
C SER A 280 29.12 -30.05 8.69
N VAL A 281 29.23 -29.44 9.86
CA VAL A 281 28.37 -28.34 10.32
C VAL A 281 29.14 -27.06 9.96
N ASP A 282 28.91 -26.48 8.78
CA ASP A 282 29.17 -25.06 8.46
C ASP A 282 29.04 -24.79 6.95
N SER A 283 27.84 -24.92 6.40
CA SER A 283 27.50 -24.39 5.05
C SER A 283 25.98 -24.37 4.85
N ARG A 284 25.23 -23.80 5.81
CA ARG A 284 23.85 -23.40 5.53
C ARG A 284 23.90 -21.92 5.16
N PRO A 285 23.37 -21.48 4.01
CA PRO A 285 23.20 -20.05 3.76
C PRO A 285 22.35 -19.49 4.90
N GLU A 286 22.96 -18.60 5.68
CA GLU A 286 22.32 -17.89 6.77
C GLU A 286 21.07 -17.21 6.19
N SER A 287 19.90 -17.58 6.69
CA SER A 287 18.67 -16.86 6.37
C SER A 287 18.87 -15.40 6.79
N PRO A 288 18.43 -14.41 5.99
CA PRO A 288 18.56 -13.01 6.39
C PRO A 288 17.91 -12.82 7.76
N PRO A 289 18.49 -11.97 8.64
CA PRO A 289 18.03 -11.83 10.01
C PRO A 289 16.56 -11.41 9.99
N ILE A 290 15.71 -12.26 10.56
CA ILE A 290 14.30 -11.92 10.72
C ILE A 290 14.23 -10.97 11.91
N THR A 291 13.96 -9.70 11.63
CA THR A 291 13.56 -8.70 12.62
C THR A 291 12.17 -9.10 13.15
N GLU A 292 12.08 -9.93 14.19
CA GLU A 292 10.77 -10.46 14.65
C GLU A 292 10.28 -9.85 15.97
N ASP A 293 10.50 -8.55 16.19
CA ASP A 293 9.67 -7.82 17.14
C ASP A 293 8.53 -7.12 16.37
N PRO A 294 7.24 -7.42 16.64
CA PRO A 294 6.13 -6.74 15.97
C PRO A 294 6.12 -5.22 16.19
N SER A 295 6.73 -4.74 17.28
CA SER A 295 6.89 -3.31 17.55
C SER A 295 7.93 -2.62 16.65
N GLU A 296 8.77 -3.36 15.95
CA GLU A 296 9.75 -2.86 14.97
C GLU A 296 9.20 -2.82 13.53
N PHE A 297 7.93 -3.17 13.32
CA PHE A 297 7.32 -3.21 11.98
C PHE A 297 7.48 -1.89 11.22
N GLU A 298 8.05 -1.96 10.02
CA GLU A 298 8.59 -0.78 9.32
C GLU A 298 7.58 0.01 8.46
N TRP A 299 6.39 -0.53 8.23
CA TRP A 299 5.34 0.09 7.38
C TRP A 299 5.84 0.52 6.00
N ARG A 300 6.62 -0.35 5.34
CA ARG A 300 7.29 -0.05 4.06
C ARG A 300 6.29 0.46 3.02
N ASN A 301 6.70 1.44 2.23
CA ASN A 301 5.90 2.08 1.17
C ASN A 301 4.57 2.74 1.59
N LEU A 302 4.14 2.65 2.85
CA LEU A 302 2.83 3.16 3.26
C LEU A 302 2.77 4.69 3.14
N LYS A 303 3.83 5.39 3.58
CA LYS A 303 3.93 6.86 3.43
C LYS A 303 3.87 7.27 1.97
N LYS A 304 4.57 6.54 1.09
CA LYS A 304 4.56 6.78 -0.35
C LYS A 304 3.15 6.71 -0.93
N LEU A 305 2.38 5.68 -0.55
CA LEU A 305 1.02 5.51 -1.05
C LEU A 305 0.08 6.63 -0.55
N VAL A 306 0.18 7.03 0.72
CA VAL A 306 -0.58 8.17 1.26
C VAL A 306 -0.26 9.47 0.51
N VAL A 307 1.02 9.76 0.28
CA VAL A 307 1.45 10.96 -0.48
C VAL A 307 0.94 10.93 -1.93
N LEU A 308 0.91 9.76 -2.57
CA LEU A 308 0.35 9.60 -3.92
C LEU A 308 -1.14 9.92 -3.97
N VAL A 309 -1.92 9.41 -3.01
CA VAL A 309 -3.36 9.71 -2.93
C VAL A 309 -3.58 11.20 -2.67
N LEU A 310 -2.86 11.80 -1.72
CA LEU A 310 -2.92 13.24 -1.45
C LEU A 310 -2.54 14.08 -2.66
N SER A 311 -1.50 13.68 -3.41
CA SER A 311 -1.07 14.34 -4.65
C SER A 311 -2.17 14.35 -5.71
N SER A 312 -2.88 13.22 -5.87
CA SER A 312 -4.00 13.11 -6.79
C SER A 312 -5.19 13.99 -6.37
N LEU A 313 -5.49 14.03 -5.07
CA LEU A 313 -6.56 14.88 -4.52
C LEU A 313 -6.25 16.38 -4.70
N VAL A 314 -5.04 16.82 -4.38
CA VAL A 314 -4.67 18.24 -4.41
C VAL A 314 -4.53 18.80 -5.83
N TRP A 315 -4.21 17.94 -6.81
CA TRP A 315 -4.06 18.36 -8.20
C TRP A 315 -5.27 19.16 -8.69
N LYS A 316 -5.05 20.44 -9.01
CA LYS A 316 -6.06 21.41 -9.46
C LYS A 316 -7.26 21.56 -8.52
N CYS A 317 -7.07 21.39 -7.20
CA CYS A 317 -8.15 21.49 -6.21
C CYS A 317 -7.76 22.41 -5.04
N PRO A 318 -8.14 23.70 -5.08
CA PRO A 318 -7.86 24.65 -3.99
C PRO A 318 -8.49 24.25 -2.65
N GLU A 319 -9.65 23.60 -2.66
CA GLU A 319 -10.30 23.09 -1.45
C GLU A 319 -9.43 22.05 -0.73
N VAL A 320 -8.77 21.16 -1.47
CA VAL A 320 -7.84 20.19 -0.89
C VAL A 320 -6.56 20.86 -0.42
N GLN A 321 -6.05 21.89 -1.12
CA GLN A 321 -4.92 22.67 -0.64
C GLN A 321 -5.22 23.29 0.74
N GLU A 322 -6.42 23.81 0.93
CA GLU A 322 -6.91 24.34 2.20
C GLU A 322 -7.02 23.25 3.27
N GLN A 323 -7.68 22.13 2.95
CA GLN A 323 -7.84 21.02 3.88
C GLN A 323 -6.49 20.49 4.36
N ILE A 324 -5.53 20.29 3.45
CA ILE A 324 -4.17 19.84 3.81
C ILE A 324 -3.49 20.85 4.74
N ARG A 325 -3.55 22.15 4.44
CA ARG A 325 -2.99 23.18 5.32
C ARG A 325 -3.65 23.17 6.70
N ARG A 326 -4.99 23.18 6.74
CA ARG A 326 -5.77 23.23 7.99
C ARG A 326 -5.46 22.07 8.93
N TYR A 327 -5.18 20.88 8.39
CA TYR A 327 -4.85 19.69 9.19
C TYR A 327 -3.35 19.56 9.52
N GLY A 328 -2.52 20.54 9.14
CA GLY A 328 -1.07 20.53 9.35
C GLY A 328 -0.36 19.49 8.49
N GLY A 329 -0.89 19.25 7.29
CA GLY A 329 -0.35 18.28 6.35
C GLY A 329 0.78 18.84 5.48
N VAL A 330 0.92 20.17 5.37
CA VAL A 330 2.01 20.79 4.60
C VAL A 330 3.35 20.47 5.24
N GLU A 331 3.44 20.62 6.56
CA GLU A 331 4.61 20.30 7.38
C GLU A 331 4.91 18.80 7.35
N ALA A 332 3.87 17.96 7.41
CA ALA A 332 4.04 16.51 7.35
C ALA A 332 4.62 16.07 5.99
N ILE A 333 4.13 16.63 4.89
CA ILE A 333 4.64 16.32 3.54
C ILE A 333 6.07 16.88 3.36
N LEU A 334 6.39 18.04 3.93
CA LEU A 334 7.77 18.56 3.98
C LEU A 334 8.70 17.59 4.70
N CYS A 335 8.28 16.98 5.82
CA CYS A 335 9.08 16.00 6.55
C CYS A 335 9.40 14.74 5.70
N CYS A 336 8.50 14.37 4.78
CA CYS A 336 8.69 13.27 3.84
C CYS A 336 9.70 13.57 2.71
N THR A 337 10.27 14.79 2.63
CA THR A 337 11.36 15.11 1.70
C THR A 337 12.73 14.61 2.16
N ALA A 338 12.83 14.18 3.42
CA ALA A 338 14.00 13.49 3.95
C ALA A 338 14.15 12.10 3.33
N PHE A 339 15.39 11.62 3.26
CA PHE A 339 15.66 10.26 2.80
C PHE A 339 15.05 9.21 3.76
N ASP A 340 14.45 8.17 3.20
CA ASP A 340 13.88 7.06 3.93
C ASP A 340 13.94 5.78 3.08
N ALA A 341 14.80 4.83 3.46
CA ALA A 341 14.95 3.57 2.73
C ALA A 341 13.71 2.66 2.79
N HIS A 342 12.85 2.79 3.81
CA HIS A 342 11.59 2.03 3.88
C HIS A 342 10.56 2.54 2.86
N ASN A 343 10.77 3.75 2.32
CA ASN A 343 9.90 4.37 1.32
C ASN A 343 10.71 4.89 0.13
N PRO A 344 11.20 4.00 -0.76
CA PRO A 344 11.93 4.41 -1.96
C PRO A 344 11.15 5.44 -2.78
N TYR A 345 11.84 6.48 -3.24
CA TYR A 345 11.30 7.60 -4.01
C TYR A 345 10.30 8.51 -3.26
N ILE A 346 10.16 8.39 -1.94
CA ILE A 346 9.25 9.25 -1.16
C ILE A 346 9.54 10.73 -1.37
N LYS A 347 10.82 11.11 -1.49
CA LYS A 347 11.24 12.49 -1.68
C LYS A 347 10.66 13.07 -2.97
N GLU A 348 10.75 12.34 -4.08
CA GLU A 348 10.25 12.78 -5.38
C GLU A 348 8.72 12.94 -5.36
N HIS A 349 8.02 12.00 -4.71
CA HIS A 349 6.57 12.08 -4.54
C HIS A 349 6.15 13.23 -3.62
N ALA A 350 6.87 13.46 -2.52
CA ALA A 350 6.63 14.58 -1.61
C ALA A 350 6.86 15.93 -2.31
N VAL A 351 7.94 16.07 -3.08
CA VAL A 351 8.22 17.27 -3.88
C VAL A 351 7.13 17.53 -4.91
N MET A 352 6.63 16.48 -5.58
CA MET A 352 5.50 16.63 -6.50
C MET A 352 4.21 17.08 -5.80
N CYS A 353 3.92 16.50 -4.64
CA CYS A 353 2.77 16.89 -3.82
C CYS A 353 2.87 18.36 -3.38
N LEU A 354 4.06 18.78 -2.91
CA LEU A 354 4.34 20.16 -2.50
C LEU A 354 4.17 21.15 -3.66
N LYS A 355 4.63 20.79 -4.86
CA LYS A 355 4.41 21.61 -6.05
C LYS A 355 2.92 21.91 -6.21
N PHE A 356 2.06 20.90 -6.13
CA PHE A 356 0.61 21.08 -6.30
C PHE A 356 -0.03 21.80 -5.11
N LEU A 357 0.51 21.64 -3.90
CA LEU A 357 0.05 22.37 -2.71
C LEU A 357 0.33 23.87 -2.78
N LEU A 358 1.45 24.26 -3.37
CA LEU A 358 1.91 25.64 -3.44
C LEU A 358 1.46 26.35 -4.71
N GLU A 359 1.11 25.61 -5.76
CA GLU A 359 0.69 26.17 -7.04
C GLU A 359 -0.56 27.05 -6.87
N GLY A 360 -0.39 28.35 -7.14
CA GLY A 360 -1.46 29.34 -7.04
C GLY A 360 -1.96 29.64 -5.62
N ASN A 361 -1.32 29.10 -4.57
CA ASN A 361 -1.79 29.24 -3.19
C ASN A 361 -0.82 30.05 -2.32
N ARG A 362 -1.12 31.33 -2.13
CA ARG A 362 -0.26 32.28 -1.40
C ARG A 362 -0.14 31.95 0.09
N GLU A 363 -1.21 31.46 0.69
CA GLU A 363 -1.23 31.15 2.12
C GLU A 363 -0.38 29.92 2.42
N ASN A 364 -0.41 28.90 1.55
CA ASN A 364 0.50 27.76 1.66
C ASN A 364 1.96 28.17 1.42
N GLN A 365 2.22 29.06 0.45
CA GLN A 365 3.56 29.62 0.21
C GLN A 365 4.09 30.35 1.45
N ARG A 366 3.25 31.20 2.06
CA ARG A 366 3.60 31.94 3.28
C ARG A 366 3.93 31.00 4.44
N LEU A 367 3.14 29.94 4.64
CA LEU A 367 3.41 28.94 5.66
C LEU A 367 4.80 28.31 5.48
N VAL A 368 5.19 27.97 4.24
CA VAL A 368 6.52 27.43 3.95
C VAL A 368 7.62 28.48 4.18
N GLU A 369 7.41 29.74 3.77
CA GLU A 369 8.33 30.86 4.02
C GLU A 369 8.54 31.16 5.52
N GLU A 370 7.55 30.85 6.36
CA GLU A 370 7.64 30.97 7.82
C GLU A 370 8.44 29.83 8.46
N LEU A 371 8.52 28.67 7.79
CA LEU A 371 9.31 27.51 8.23
C LEU A 371 10.78 27.58 7.81
N GLU A 372 11.15 28.46 6.87
CA GLU A 372 12.54 28.67 6.49
C GLU A 372 13.37 29.15 7.69
N ALA A 373 14.50 28.49 7.94
CA ALA A 373 15.39 28.87 9.03
C ALA A 373 15.98 30.25 8.75
N ARG A 374 15.56 31.25 9.55
CA ARG A 374 16.00 32.65 9.40
C ARG A 374 17.20 33.01 10.28
N GLU A 375 17.31 32.41 11.46
CA GLU A 375 18.36 32.73 12.42
C GLU A 375 18.81 31.51 13.23
N VAL A 376 20.09 31.50 13.60
CA VAL A 376 20.63 30.53 14.57
C VAL A 376 20.46 31.14 15.96
N VAL A 377 19.57 30.56 16.77
CA VAL A 377 19.47 30.91 18.20
C VAL A 377 20.70 30.35 18.91
N LYS A 378 21.44 31.23 19.59
CA LYS A 378 22.60 30.83 20.39
C LYS A 378 22.13 30.05 21.61
N ASP A 379 22.83 28.96 21.92
CA ASP A 379 22.64 28.21 23.16
C ASP A 379 22.96 29.11 24.37
N ASP A 380 22.05 29.18 25.36
CA ASP A 380 22.24 29.94 26.60
C ASP A 380 23.47 29.46 27.39
N GLY A 381 23.89 28.20 27.17
CA GLY A 381 25.12 27.63 27.72
C GLY A 381 26.39 27.97 26.96
N GLY A 382 26.31 28.61 25.78
CA GLY A 382 27.46 28.99 24.96
C GLY A 382 28.40 27.83 24.62
N ALA A 383 27.90 26.59 24.52
CA ALA A 383 28.76 25.40 24.34
C ALA A 383 29.61 25.48 23.05
N LEU A 384 29.00 25.91 21.94
CA LEU A 384 29.70 26.14 20.66
C LEU A 384 30.74 27.26 20.78
N GLU A 385 30.38 28.38 21.42
CA GLU A 385 31.28 29.52 21.58
C GLU A 385 32.48 29.19 22.49
N ARG A 386 32.28 28.38 23.53
CA ARG A 386 33.35 27.85 24.40
C ARG A 386 34.31 26.92 23.66
N SER A 387 33.82 26.22 22.63
CA SER A 387 34.65 25.39 21.76
C SER A 387 35.32 26.16 20.60
N GLY A 388 35.15 27.48 20.52
CA GLY A 388 35.76 28.31 19.47
C GLY A 388 35.04 28.23 18.13
N TYR A 389 33.77 27.82 18.11
CA TYR A 389 32.96 27.69 16.91
C TYR A 389 31.70 28.54 16.98
N GLU A 390 31.21 28.99 15.84
CA GLU A 390 29.92 29.63 15.66
C GLU A 390 29.04 28.84 14.69
N ALA A 391 27.76 28.74 15.00
CA ALA A 391 26.79 28.16 14.10
C ALA A 391 26.18 29.27 13.22
N ILE A 392 26.25 29.07 11.91
CA ILE A 392 25.76 29.99 10.87
C ILE A 392 24.84 29.23 9.91
N ILE A 393 23.84 29.92 9.37
CA ILE A 393 23.05 29.43 8.24
C ILE A 393 23.83 29.79 6.97
N ASN A 394 24.17 28.77 6.18
CA ASN A 394 24.86 29.00 4.91
C ASN A 394 23.88 29.52 3.83
N GLU A 395 24.42 29.95 2.69
CA GLU A 395 23.62 30.47 1.55
C GLU A 395 22.58 29.47 1.01
N ALA A 396 22.71 28.18 1.35
CA ALA A 396 21.78 27.11 1.00
C ALA A 396 20.72 26.83 2.09
N GLY A 397 20.62 27.70 3.12
CA GLY A 397 19.65 27.55 4.21
C GLY A 397 19.97 26.42 5.20
N LYS A 398 21.16 25.83 5.14
CA LYS A 398 21.59 24.76 6.05
C LYS A 398 22.41 25.31 7.21
N LEU A 399 22.18 24.74 8.41
CA LEU A 399 23.02 24.97 9.57
C LEU A 399 24.44 24.44 9.29
N SER A 400 25.43 25.29 9.52
CA SER A 400 26.85 24.99 9.37
C SER A 400 27.61 25.57 10.54
N ILE A 401 28.74 24.95 10.89
CA ILE A 401 29.58 25.41 12.00
C ILE A 401 30.86 25.97 11.38
N LYS A 402 31.24 27.19 11.76
CA LYS A 402 32.51 27.82 11.38
C LYS A 402 33.38 28.04 12.62
N PRO A 403 34.72 27.97 12.49
CA PRO A 403 35.61 28.48 13.52
C PRO A 403 35.30 29.96 13.72
N LYS A 404 35.23 30.39 14.97
CA LYS A 404 35.09 31.80 15.31
C LYS A 404 36.41 32.47 14.97
N ASP A 405 36.43 33.35 13.97
CA ASP A 405 37.66 34.03 13.54
C ASP A 405 38.28 34.76 14.75
N GLY A 406 39.47 34.30 15.14
CA GLY A 406 40.25 34.88 16.21
C GLY A 406 40.84 36.20 15.73
N ASN A 407 40.49 37.30 16.42
CA ASN A 407 41.18 38.57 16.29
C ASN A 407 42.39 38.63 17.22
#